data_AF-A0A392Q8Z3-F1
#
_entry.id   AF-A0A392Q8Z3-F1
#
_cell.length_a   1.000
_cell.length_b   1.000
_cell.length_c   1.000
_cell.angle_alpha   90.00
_cell.angle_beta   90.00
_cell.angle_gamma   90.00
#
_symmetry.space_group_name_H-M   'P 1'
#
loop_
_entity.id
_entity.type
_entity.pdbx_description
1 polymer ?
#
loop_
_entity_poly.entity_id
_entity_poly.type
_entity_poly.pdbx_seq_one_letter_code
_entity_poly.pdbx_strand_id
1 'polypeptide(L)'
;MSTVLVFVMWTLAAAIPCQERNGLGTHLPFPRQLSWAQPMISLQEKIAEEWKKKEKKGSVGLLEEMQKIEKVGQLLIDFAESFQFPGESERLEEIRGHVEELADICRKMDEGLEPLQL
;
A
#
# COMPACT_ATOMS: atom_id res chain seq x y z
N MET A 1 -1.30 15.25 27.50
CA MET A 1 -2.03 15.52 26.24
C MET A 1 -1.20 15.20 25.00
N SER A 2 0.03 15.70 24.85
CA SER A 2 0.87 15.44 23.66
C SER A 2 1.04 13.94 23.31
N THR A 3 1.39 13.07 24.27
CA THR A 3 1.58 11.63 24.00
C THR A 3 0.32 10.90 23.50
N VAL A 4 -0.87 11.34 23.93
CA VAL A 4 -2.14 10.75 23.46
C VAL A 4 -2.38 11.12 22.01
N LEU A 5 -2.08 12.36 21.61
CA LEU A 5 -2.16 12.79 20.21
C LEU A 5 -1.17 12.01 19.33
N VAL A 6 0.07 11.83 19.80
CA VAL A 6 1.07 11.01 19.09
C VAL A 6 0.58 9.58 18.92
N PHE A 7 -0.03 8.99 19.96
CA PHE A 7 -0.66 7.67 19.85
C PHE A 7 -1.79 7.65 18.82
N VAL A 8 -2.69 8.62 18.83
CA VAL A 8 -3.79 8.69 17.85
C VAL A 8 -3.24 8.79 16.42
N MET A 9 -2.29 9.68 16.17
CA MET A 9 -1.63 9.79 14.86
C MET A 9 -0.95 8.49 14.44
N TRP A 10 -0.27 7.81 15.38
CA TRP A 10 0.34 6.51 15.16
C TRP A 10 -0.69 5.44 14.82
N THR A 11 -1.83 5.38 15.53
CA THR A 11 -2.91 4.43 15.22
C THR A 11 -3.58 4.69 13.87
N LEU A 12 -3.74 5.95 13.48
CA LEU A 12 -4.27 6.31 12.16
C LEU A 12 -3.32 5.85 11.06
N ALA A 13 -2.02 6.07 11.22
CA ALA A 13 -1.01 5.56 10.29
C ALA A 13 -1.04 4.01 10.22
N ALA A 14 -1.11 3.34 11.37
CA ALA A 14 -1.20 1.87 11.47
C ALA A 14 -2.41 1.28 10.73
N ALA A 15 -3.50 2.04 10.63
CA ALA A 15 -4.75 1.63 10.00
C ALA A 15 -4.70 1.73 8.47
N ILE A 16 -3.73 2.44 7.89
CA ILE A 16 -3.61 2.59 6.44
C ILE A 16 -2.93 1.34 5.86
N PRO A 17 -3.61 0.56 5.00
CA PRO A 17 -3.06 -0.68 4.45
C PRO A 17 -1.88 -0.47 3.49
N CYS A 18 -1.66 0.77 3.04
CA CYS A 18 -0.68 1.13 2.02
C CYS A 18 0.71 1.52 2.55
N GLN A 19 1.00 1.39 3.84
CA GLN A 19 2.33 1.72 4.36
C GLN A 19 3.36 0.64 4.00
N GLU A 20 4.42 1.04 3.32
CA GLU A 20 5.58 0.18 3.06
C GLU A 20 6.23 -0.32 4.36
N ARG A 21 6.86 -1.49 4.24
CA ARG A 21 7.50 -2.35 5.25
C ARG A 21 8.39 -1.69 6.31
N ASN A 22 8.70 -0.41 6.25
CA ASN A 22 9.47 0.27 7.29
C ASN A 22 8.59 0.63 8.49
N GLY A 23 8.24 -0.43 9.23
CA GLY A 23 8.06 -0.49 10.67
C GLY A 23 7.46 0.76 11.29
N LEU A 24 6.15 0.72 11.52
CA LEU A 24 5.50 1.64 12.43
C LEU A 24 6.18 1.52 13.81
N GLY A 25 7.07 2.45 14.13
CA GLY A 25 7.89 2.40 15.35
C GLY A 25 7.02 2.23 16.58
N THR A 26 7.16 1.12 17.29
CA THR A 26 6.25 0.71 18.38
C THR A 26 6.67 1.27 19.74
N HIS A 27 7.56 2.26 19.80
CA HIS A 27 8.01 2.80 21.07
C HIS A 27 7.44 4.20 21.30
N LEU A 28 6.25 4.25 21.91
CA LEU A 28 5.61 5.50 22.31
C LEU A 28 5.93 5.75 23.80
N PRO A 29 6.53 6.88 24.16
CA PRO A 29 6.93 7.15 25.54
C PRO A 29 5.70 7.52 26.39
N PHE A 30 5.04 6.51 26.97
CA PHE A 30 3.93 6.70 27.89
C PHE A 30 4.40 6.97 29.33
N PRO A 31 3.89 8.03 30.00
CA PRO A 31 4.21 8.31 31.39
C PRO A 31 3.50 7.31 32.32
N ARG A 32 4.23 6.29 32.78
CA ARG A 32 3.70 5.17 33.58
C ARG A 32 3.07 5.56 34.93
N GLN A 33 3.26 6.80 35.39
CA GLN A 33 2.65 7.30 36.63
C GLN A 33 1.16 7.64 36.47
N LEU A 34 0.65 7.73 35.24
CA LEU A 34 -0.74 8.09 34.97
C LEU A 34 -1.60 6.84 34.83
N SER A 35 -2.79 6.84 35.44
CA SER A 35 -3.70 5.68 35.45
C SER A 35 -4.15 5.22 34.06
N TRP A 36 -4.22 6.14 33.08
CA TRP A 36 -4.57 5.81 31.69
C TRP A 36 -3.40 5.21 30.89
N ALA A 37 -2.16 5.29 31.38
CA ALA A 37 -0.99 4.85 30.63
C ALA A 37 -1.00 3.33 30.38
N GLN A 38 -1.43 2.53 31.36
CA GLN A 38 -1.46 1.07 31.23
C GLN A 38 -2.43 0.59 30.13
N PRO A 39 -3.70 1.05 30.07
CA PRO A 39 -4.58 0.76 28.94
C PRO A 39 -3.99 1.14 27.57
N MET A 40 -3.28 2.27 27.47
CA MET A 40 -2.68 2.73 26.21
C MET A 40 -1.52 1.84 25.77
N ILE A 41 -0.68 1.40 26.70
CA ILE A 41 0.42 0.45 26.44
C ILE A 41 -0.17 -0.87 25.92
N SER A 42 -1.19 -1.41 26.59
CA SER A 42 -1.83 -2.66 26.15
C SER A 42 -2.49 -2.55 24.77
N LEU A 43 -3.07 -1.40 24.44
CA LEU A 43 -3.62 -1.16 23.11
C LEU A 43 -2.51 -1.09 22.05
N GLN A 44 -1.39 -0.43 22.36
CA GLN A 44 -0.23 -0.38 21.49
C GLN A 44 0.33 -1.78 21.19
N GLU A 45 0.49 -2.62 22.22
CA GLU A 45 0.97 -4.00 22.10
C GLU A 45 0.03 -4.83 21.21
N LYS A 46 -1.28 -4.74 21.46
CA LYS A 46 -2.28 -5.47 20.65
C LYS A 46 -2.27 -5.04 19.19
N ILE A 47 -2.16 -3.74 18.92
CA ILE A 47 -2.05 -3.23 17.54
C ILE A 47 -0.77 -3.75 16.88
N ALA A 48 0.36 -3.74 17.59
CA ALA A 48 1.62 -4.28 17.07
C ALA A 48 1.55 -5.79 16.77
N GLU A 49 0.88 -6.57 17.62
CA GLU A 49 0.65 -8.00 17.38
C GLU A 49 -0.21 -8.25 16.13
N GLU A 50 -1.32 -7.53 15.99
CA GLU A 50 -2.19 -7.63 14.81
C GLU A 50 -1.48 -7.18 13.53
N TRP A 51 -0.65 -6.14 13.62
CA TRP A 51 0.16 -5.68 12.50
C TRP A 51 1.18 -6.74 12.06
N LYS A 52 1.85 -7.42 13.01
CA LYS A 52 2.75 -8.55 12.73
C LYS A 52 2.03 -9.75 12.12
N LYS A 53 0.77 -10.00 12.47
CA LYS A 53 -0.05 -11.04 11.82
C LYS A 53 -0.38 -10.66 10.38
N LYS A 54 -0.70 -9.39 10.11
CA LYS A 54 -0.92 -8.89 8.74
C LYS A 54 0.34 -9.00 7.90
N GLU A 55 1.51 -8.65 8.45
CA GLU A 55 2.79 -8.78 7.75
C GLU A 55 3.02 -10.20 7.19
N LYS A 56 2.65 -11.24 7.95
CA LYS A 56 2.76 -12.65 7.52
C LYS A 56 1.76 -13.06 6.45
N LYS A 57 0.60 -12.39 6.36
CA LYS A 57 -0.47 -12.69 5.39
C LYS A 57 -0.29 -11.95 4.05
N GLY A 58 0.77 -11.16 3.91
CA GLY A 58 0.95 -10.26 2.77
C GLY A 58 0.36 -8.88 3.07
N SER A 59 1.03 -7.85 2.56
CA SER A 59 0.52 -6.47 2.62
C SER A 59 -0.69 -6.37 1.69
N VAL A 60 -1.74 -5.71 2.16
CA VAL A 60 -2.87 -5.30 1.33
C VAL A 60 -2.63 -3.91 0.70
N GLY A 61 -1.37 -3.49 0.66
CA GLY A 61 -0.92 -2.18 0.22
C GLY A 61 -0.64 -2.17 -1.27
N LEU A 62 -1.68 -1.91 -2.06
CA LEU A 62 -1.66 -1.86 -3.52
C LEU A 62 -1.10 -0.55 -4.08
N LEU A 63 -0.30 0.17 -3.30
CA LEU A 63 0.20 1.49 -3.69
C LEU A 63 1.20 1.37 -4.84
N GLU A 64 2.07 0.36 -4.79
CA GLU A 64 3.02 0.08 -5.86
C GLU A 64 2.29 -0.28 -7.15
N GLU A 65 1.27 -1.14 -7.08
CA GLU A 65 0.42 -1.53 -8.19
C GLU A 65 -0.33 -0.32 -8.77
N MET A 66 -0.89 0.55 -7.92
CA MET A 66 -1.60 1.77 -8.34
C MET A 66 -0.66 2.75 -9.06
N GLN A 67 0.55 2.97 -8.54
CA GLN A 67 1.55 3.82 -9.18
C GLN A 67 2.02 3.25 -10.53
N LYS A 68 2.21 1.93 -10.62
CA LYS A 68 2.59 1.27 -11.87
C LYS A 68 1.46 1.31 -12.90
N ILE A 69 0.21 1.08 -12.49
CA ILE A 69 -0.98 1.22 -13.35
C ILE A 69 -1.05 2.62 -13.94
N GLU A 70 -0.86 3.67 -13.12
CA GLU A 70 -0.88 5.06 -13.60
C GLU A 70 0.20 5.28 -14.67
N LYS A 71 1.44 4.84 -14.40
CA LYS A 71 2.56 5.00 -15.33
C LYS A 71 2.33 4.26 -16.65
N VAL A 72 2.01 2.97 -16.60
CA VAL A 72 1.83 2.14 -17.80
C VAL A 72 0.57 2.56 -18.55
N GLY A 73 -0.49 2.92 -17.82
CA GLY A 73 -1.73 3.46 -18.39
C GLY A 73 -1.48 4.75 -19.20
N GLN A 74 -0.67 5.67 -18.67
CA GLN A 74 -0.30 6.89 -19.40
C GLN A 74 0.45 6.58 -20.70
N LEU A 75 1.44 5.66 -20.67
CA LEU A 75 2.18 5.25 -21.87
C LEU A 75 1.26 4.66 -22.95
N LEU A 76 0.27 3.86 -22.54
CA LEU A 76 -0.70 3.26 -23.45
C LEU A 76 -1.68 4.30 -24.03
N ILE A 77 -2.10 5.28 -23.22
CA ILE A 77 -2.93 6.41 -23.69
C ILE A 77 -2.15 7.23 -24.72
N ASP A 78 -0.92 7.63 -24.40
CA ASP A 78 -0.07 8.43 -25.29
C ASP A 78 0.17 7.72 -26.63
N PHE A 79 0.36 6.39 -26.58
CA PHE A 79 0.44 5.59 -27.79
C PHE A 79 -0.86 5.60 -28.60
N ALA A 80 -1.99 5.37 -27.95
CA ALA A 80 -3.29 5.34 -28.63
C ALA A 80 -3.62 6.67 -29.32
N GLU A 81 -3.26 7.80 -28.70
CA GLU A 81 -3.46 9.14 -29.26
C GLU A 81 -2.54 9.45 -30.45
N SER A 82 -1.32 8.90 -30.46
CA SER A 82 -0.30 9.16 -31.48
C SER A 82 -0.10 8.01 -32.48
N PHE A 83 -0.97 7.00 -32.44
CA PHE A 83 -0.91 5.86 -33.34
C PHE A 83 -1.32 6.25 -34.76
N GLN A 84 -0.50 5.87 -35.74
CA GLN A 84 -0.83 5.98 -37.16
C GLN A 84 -0.62 4.63 -37.83
N PHE A 85 -1.56 4.26 -38.69
CA PHE A 85 -1.47 3.03 -39.46
C PHE A 85 -0.72 3.27 -40.79
N PRO A 86 0.17 2.36 -41.21
CA PRO A 86 0.63 1.16 -40.51
C PRO A 86 1.61 1.48 -39.36
N GLY A 87 1.50 0.73 -38.26
CA GLY A 87 2.39 0.89 -37.10
C GLY A 87 3.80 0.35 -37.37
N GLU A 88 4.80 1.00 -36.78
CA GLU A 88 6.19 0.54 -36.79
C GLU A 88 6.36 -0.71 -35.93
N SER A 89 7.03 -1.75 -36.45
CA SER A 89 7.13 -3.05 -35.79
C SER A 89 7.75 -2.97 -34.39
N GLU A 90 8.81 -2.19 -34.20
CA GLU A 90 9.46 -2.02 -32.90
C GLU A 90 8.51 -1.38 -31.88
N ARG A 91 7.81 -0.32 -32.31
CA ARG A 91 6.81 0.38 -31.49
C ARG A 91 5.64 -0.52 -31.11
N LEU A 92 5.20 -1.40 -32.02
CA LEU A 92 4.12 -2.36 -31.74
C LEU A 92 4.54 -3.43 -30.72
N GLU A 93 5.79 -3.92 -30.79
CA GLU A 93 6.31 -4.87 -29.80
C GLU A 93 6.51 -4.22 -28.42
N GLU A 94 6.96 -2.97 -28.37
CA GLU A 94 7.05 -2.22 -27.11
C GLU A 94 5.68 -2.12 -26.42
N ILE A 95 4.64 -1.76 -27.18
CA ILE A 95 3.29 -1.62 -26.65
C ILE A 95 2.70 -2.96 -26.21
N ARG A 96 3.01 -4.04 -26.93
CA ARG A 96 2.66 -5.39 -26.47
C ARG A 96 3.25 -5.65 -25.08
N GLY A 97 4.51 -5.29 -24.86
CA GLY A 97 5.16 -5.39 -23.55
C GLY A 97 4.44 -4.59 -22.47
N HIS A 98 4.08 -3.33 -22.74
CA HIS A 98 3.33 -2.48 -21.80
C HIS A 98 1.93 -3.05 -21.49
N VAL A 99 1.23 -3.63 -22.46
CA VAL A 99 -0.06 -4.29 -22.24
C VAL A 99 0.09 -5.54 -21.36
N GLU A 100 1.14 -6.34 -21.58
CA GLU A 100 1.44 -7.51 -20.75
C GLU A 100 1.81 -7.11 -19.31
N GLU A 101 2.59 -6.05 -19.14
CA GLU A 101 2.90 -5.47 -17.83
C GLU A 101 1.62 -5.00 -17.12
N LEU A 102 0.74 -4.26 -17.81
CA LEU A 102 -0.53 -3.81 -17.23
C LEU A 102 -1.40 -4.98 -16.77
N ALA A 103 -1.47 -6.05 -17.57
CA ALA A 103 -2.23 -7.25 -17.21
C ALA A 103 -1.69 -7.94 -15.95
N ASP A 104 -0.35 -8.02 -15.81
CA ASP A 104 0.28 -8.56 -14.60
C ASP A 104 0.00 -7.70 -13.36
N ILE A 105 0.06 -6.36 -13.49
CA ILE A 105 -0.23 -5.45 -12.38
C ILE A 105 -1.70 -5.58 -11.96
N CYS A 106 -2.64 -5.60 -12.90
CA CYS A 106 -4.06 -5.80 -12.59
C CYS A 106 -4.31 -7.12 -11.85
N ARG A 107 -3.68 -8.22 -12.27
CA ARG A 107 -3.79 -9.51 -11.57
C ARG A 107 -3.27 -9.42 -10.12
N LYS A 108 -2.08 -8.84 -9.91
CA LYS A 108 -1.53 -8.64 -8.57
C LYS A 108 -2.44 -7.75 -7.71
N MET A 109 -3.03 -6.74 -8.33
CA MET A 109 -3.99 -5.86 -7.67
C MET A 109 -5.25 -6.62 -7.25
N ASP A 110 -5.82 -7.45 -8.12
CA ASP A 110 -6.99 -8.30 -7.80
C ASP A 110 -6.69 -9.28 -6.66
N GLU A 111 -5.54 -9.98 -6.73
CA GLU A 111 -5.07 -10.87 -5.66
C GLU A 111 -4.87 -10.13 -4.33
N GLY A 112 -4.30 -8.92 -4.37
CA GLY A 112 -4.11 -8.10 -3.17
C GLY A 112 -5.39 -7.46 -2.64
N LEU A 113 -6.43 -7.29 -3.46
CA LEU A 113 -7.75 -6.80 -3.04
C LEU A 113 -8.61 -7.89 -2.41
N GLU A 114 -8.41 -9.17 -2.75
CA GLU A 114 -9.21 -10.30 -2.26
C GLU A 114 -9.41 -10.28 -0.72
N PRO A 115 -8.40 -10.02 0.12
CA PRO A 115 -8.58 -9.95 1.58
C PRO A 115 -9.41 -8.76 2.08
N LEU A 116 -9.67 -7.75 1.25
CA LEU A 116 -10.51 -6.58 1.57
C LEU A 116 -11.96 -6.71 1.08
N GLN A 117 -12.20 -7.61 0.12
CA GLN A 117 -13.52 -7.85 -0.43
C GLN A 117 -14.29 -8.74 0.56
N LEU A 118 -14.97 -8.08 1.50
CA LEU A 118 -15.72 -8.71 2.59
C LEU A 118 -17.01 -9.38 2.10
#